data_AF-A0A9D8L0E3-F1
#
_entry.id   AF-A0A9D8L0E3-F1
#
_cell.length_a   1.000
_cell.length_b   1.000
_cell.length_c   1.000
_cell.angle_alpha   90.00
_cell.angle_beta   90.00
_cell.angle_gamma   90.00
#
_symmetry.space_group_name_H-M   'P 1'
#
loop_
_entity.id
_entity.type
_entity.pdbx_description
1 polymer ?
#
loop_
_entity_poly.entity_id
_entity_poly.type
_entity_poly.pdbx_seq_one_letter_code
_entity_poly.pdbx_strand_id
1 'polypeptide(L)'
;RGTILVADEGINLFLAGGRDGIDAFYAGLKADARFSDMRVKYSYSHMQPFARLKAKVKPEIISFRRDDGQPLDYPRAPSVAPATLQRWLRQGHDDAGRRVVMLDTRNEQEFEHGTFAGALTLPIARFTDLPAALEPHRAELADATVVSFCTGGIRCEKAALWMRNDGMDNVLQLEGGILGYFEEAGGEGYDGRCFVFDERVALDPQLQPLVDTGVPA
;
A
#
# COMPACT_ATOMS: atom_id res chain seq x y z
N ARG A 1 18.48 5.25 8.96
CA ARG A 1 18.06 4.01 9.66
C ARG A 1 16.80 3.49 8.99
N GLY A 2 16.33 2.28 9.30
CA GLY A 2 15.15 1.71 8.65
C GLY A 2 15.32 0.25 8.24
N THR A 3 14.44 -0.22 7.35
CA THR A 3 14.42 -1.61 6.88
C THR A 3 14.50 -1.65 5.36
N ILE A 4 15.35 -2.53 4.84
CA ILE A 4 15.46 -2.88 3.43
C ILE A 4 15.26 -4.38 3.32
N LEU A 5 14.30 -4.79 2.50
CA LEU A 5 14.07 -6.18 2.13
C LEU A 5 14.47 -6.35 0.67
N VAL A 6 15.27 -7.38 0.40
CA VAL A 6 15.68 -7.77 -0.95
C VAL A 6 15.22 -9.21 -1.16
N ALA A 7 14.60 -9.47 -2.30
CA ALA A 7 14.23 -10.79 -2.77
C ALA A 7 14.49 -10.87 -4.28
N ASP A 8 14.36 -12.05 -4.87
CA ASP A 8 14.49 -12.21 -6.32
C ASP A 8 13.44 -11.37 -7.08
N GLU A 9 12.29 -11.13 -6.46
CA GLU A 9 11.23 -10.26 -6.99
C GLU A 9 11.49 -8.76 -6.86
N GLY A 10 12.58 -8.33 -6.22
CA GLY A 10 12.99 -6.93 -6.16
C GLY A 10 13.33 -6.41 -4.76
N ILE A 11 12.99 -5.15 -4.49
CA ILE A 11 13.35 -4.42 -3.27
C ILE A 11 12.15 -3.71 -2.65
N ASN A 12 12.03 -3.76 -1.33
CA ASN A 12 11.08 -2.97 -0.55
C ASN A 12 11.83 -2.29 0.60
N LEU A 13 11.62 -0.98 0.77
CA LEU A 13 12.40 -0.19 1.73
C LEU A 13 11.57 0.86 2.44
N PHE A 14 11.92 1.06 3.71
CA PHE A 14 11.46 2.16 4.55
C PHE A 14 12.69 2.71 5.26
N LEU A 15 13.09 3.93 4.91
CA LEU A 15 14.31 4.56 5.44
C LEU A 15 13.98 5.96 5.95
N ALA A 16 14.62 6.34 7.05
CA ALA A 16 14.60 7.70 7.56
C ALA A 16 16.00 8.17 7.97
N GLY A 17 16.29 9.44 7.70
CA GLY A 17 17.58 10.07 7.94
C GLY A 17 17.55 11.53 7.48
N GLY A 18 18.67 12.23 7.66
CA GLY A 18 18.82 13.56 7.09
C GLY A 18 18.68 13.54 5.57
N ARG A 19 18.15 14.62 4.99
CA ARG A 19 17.79 14.70 3.58
C ARG A 19 18.94 14.32 2.66
N ASP A 20 20.12 14.91 2.84
CA ASP A 20 21.29 14.64 2.01
C ASP A 20 21.68 13.15 2.01
N GLY A 21 21.54 12.48 3.16
CA GLY A 21 21.84 11.06 3.28
C GLY A 21 20.82 10.16 2.57
N ILE A 22 19.54 10.51 2.62
CA ILE A 22 18.48 9.81 1.89
C ILE A 22 18.62 10.05 0.38
N ASP A 23 18.86 11.29 -0.04
CA ASP A 23 19.00 11.66 -1.44
C ASP A 23 20.24 10.98 -2.06
N ALA A 24 21.37 10.94 -1.33
CA ALA A 24 22.56 10.21 -1.78
C ALA A 24 22.33 8.70 -1.89
N PHE A 25 21.63 8.09 -0.91
CA PHE A 25 21.29 6.66 -0.97
C PHE A 25 20.39 6.36 -2.19
N TYR A 26 19.35 7.16 -2.39
CA TYR A 26 18.41 6.96 -3.49
C TYR A 26 19.07 7.21 -4.84
N ALA A 27 19.93 8.22 -4.98
CA ALA A 27 20.72 8.44 -6.19
C ALA A 27 21.63 7.23 -6.50
N GLY A 28 22.26 6.65 -5.47
CA GLY A 28 23.05 5.43 -5.62
C GLY A 28 22.21 4.23 -6.07
N LEU A 29 20.99 4.09 -5.57
CA LEU A 29 20.06 3.04 -5.99
C LEU A 29 19.62 3.22 -7.45
N LYS A 30 19.28 4.46 -7.86
CA LYS A 30 18.88 4.78 -9.24
C LYS A 30 20.00 4.66 -10.27
N ALA A 31 21.26 4.65 -9.84
CA ALA A 31 22.39 4.42 -10.74
C ALA A 31 22.40 2.98 -11.29
N ASP A 32 21.73 2.04 -10.63
CA ASP A 32 21.44 0.72 -11.17
C ASP A 32 20.25 0.81 -12.13
N ALA A 33 20.44 0.38 -13.38
CA ALA A 33 19.40 0.41 -14.41
C ALA A 33 18.14 -0.37 -14.03
N ARG A 34 18.25 -1.36 -13.13
CA ARG A 34 17.11 -2.14 -12.63
C ARG A 34 16.18 -1.31 -11.73
N PHE A 35 16.66 -0.20 -11.19
CA PHE A 35 15.93 0.67 -10.26
C PHE A 35 15.80 2.12 -10.76
N SER A 36 16.11 2.40 -12.03
CA SER A 36 16.05 3.77 -12.60
C SER A 36 14.66 4.40 -12.50
N ASP A 37 13.62 3.57 -12.59
CA ASP A 37 12.23 3.99 -12.58
C ASP A 37 11.58 3.83 -11.19
N MET A 38 12.35 3.41 -10.19
CA MET A 38 11.87 3.25 -8.83
C MET A 38 11.36 4.59 -8.30
N ARG A 39 10.10 4.64 -7.88
CA ARG A 39 9.49 5.80 -7.20
C ARG A 39 9.55 5.59 -5.70
N VAL A 40 9.89 6.65 -4.96
CA VAL A 40 9.87 6.66 -3.49
C VAL A 40 8.89 7.75 -3.02
N LYS A 41 8.34 7.57 -1.82
CA LYS A 41 7.45 8.53 -1.18
C LYS A 41 8.14 9.13 0.03
N TYR A 42 7.88 10.40 0.27
CA TYR A 42 8.47 11.14 1.37
C TYR A 42 7.39 11.51 2.39
N SER A 43 7.76 11.46 3.66
CA SER A 43 7.01 12.01 4.78
C SER A 43 8.01 12.53 5.80
N TYR A 44 7.63 13.55 6.55
CA TYR A 44 8.53 14.26 7.46
C TYR A 44 8.19 13.94 8.91
N SER A 45 9.20 13.98 9.76
CA SER A 45 9.09 13.77 11.21
C SER A 45 10.25 14.49 11.88
N HIS A 46 10.00 15.01 13.07
CA HIS A 46 11.02 15.64 13.92
C HIS A 46 11.93 14.63 14.62
N MET A 47 11.55 13.35 14.63
CA MET A 47 12.31 12.27 15.24
C MET A 47 12.82 11.25 14.21
N GLN A 48 13.74 10.38 14.64
CA GLN A 48 14.19 9.25 13.86
C GLN A 48 13.31 8.03 14.18
N PRO A 49 12.38 7.62 13.29
CA PRO A 49 11.34 6.64 13.63
C PRO A 49 11.81 5.17 13.57
N PHE A 50 13.11 4.95 13.35
CA PHE A 50 13.72 3.63 13.34
C PHE A 50 14.91 3.56 14.30
N ALA A 51 14.88 2.62 15.23
CA ALA A 51 16.00 2.38 16.14
C ALA A 51 17.33 2.02 15.45
N ARG A 52 17.31 1.29 14.32
CA ARG A 52 18.52 0.83 13.60
C ARG A 52 18.26 0.58 12.12
N LEU A 53 19.32 0.43 11.33
CA LEU A 53 19.24 -0.09 9.96
C LEU A 53 19.18 -1.63 9.97
N LYS A 54 18.29 -2.20 9.17
CA LYS A 54 18.19 -3.65 8.90
C LYS A 54 18.13 -3.85 7.39
N ALA A 55 19.08 -4.58 6.83
CA ALA A 55 19.00 -5.08 5.46
C ALA A 55 18.86 -6.60 5.52
N LYS A 56 17.84 -7.17 4.87
CA LYS A 56 17.56 -8.60 4.92
C LYS A 56 17.24 -9.15 3.53
N VAL A 57 17.85 -10.28 3.21
CA VAL A 57 17.40 -11.12 2.09
C VAL A 57 16.20 -11.95 2.57
N LYS A 58 15.16 -11.99 1.76
CA LYS A 58 13.91 -12.70 2.01
C LYS A 58 13.46 -13.45 0.76
N PRO A 59 12.61 -14.49 0.90
CA PRO A 59 11.97 -15.12 -0.25
C PRO A 59 11.05 -14.15 -1.00
N GLU A 60 10.39 -13.24 -0.28
CA GLU A 60 9.49 -12.23 -0.83
C GLU A 60 9.72 -10.89 -0.12
N ILE A 61 9.62 -9.78 -0.85
CA ILE A 61 9.66 -8.41 -0.30
C ILE A 61 8.34 -8.03 0.39
N ILE A 62 7.26 -8.77 0.09
CA ILE A 62 6.02 -8.84 0.86
C ILE A 62 5.46 -10.27 0.75
N SER A 63 5.37 -10.96 1.89
CA SER A 63 4.99 -12.37 1.90
C SER A 63 3.52 -12.59 1.53
N PHE A 64 3.27 -13.18 0.37
CA PHE A 64 1.94 -13.64 -0.06
C PHE A 64 1.89 -15.16 -0.28
N ARG A 65 3.03 -15.80 -0.54
CA ARG A 65 3.19 -17.26 -0.63
C ARG A 65 2.25 -17.94 -1.64
N ARG A 66 2.09 -17.30 -2.79
CA ARG A 66 1.33 -17.86 -3.90
C ARG A 66 2.01 -17.57 -5.23
N ASP A 67 2.00 -18.56 -6.12
CA ASP A 67 2.63 -18.46 -7.43
C ASP A 67 1.79 -17.60 -8.40
N ASP A 68 0.46 -17.64 -8.27
CA ASP A 68 -0.48 -16.86 -9.07
C ASP A 68 -0.58 -15.37 -8.66
N GLY A 69 0.21 -14.93 -7.68
CA GLY A 69 0.33 -13.55 -7.25
C GLY A 69 1.74 -12.96 -7.41
N GLN A 70 2.62 -13.61 -8.17
CA GLN A 70 4.00 -13.18 -8.37
C GLN A 70 4.11 -12.06 -9.44
N PRO A 71 4.53 -10.84 -9.09
CA PRO A 71 4.50 -9.70 -10.02
C PRO A 71 5.44 -9.81 -11.23
N LEU A 72 6.44 -10.69 -11.18
CA LEU A 72 7.37 -10.91 -12.29
C LEU A 72 6.86 -11.92 -13.33
N ASP A 73 5.90 -12.77 -12.97
CA ASP A 73 5.40 -13.84 -13.82
C ASP A 73 4.19 -13.41 -14.68
N TYR A 74 3.57 -12.27 -14.35
CA TYR A 74 2.33 -11.81 -14.98
C TYR A 74 2.34 -10.29 -15.23
N PRO A 75 1.52 -9.79 -16.18
CA PRO A 75 1.31 -8.35 -16.34
C PRO A 75 0.75 -7.72 -15.07
N ARG A 76 1.21 -6.51 -14.75
CA ARG A 76 0.71 -5.74 -13.61
C ARG A 76 -0.81 -5.55 -13.69
N ALA A 77 -1.50 -5.75 -12.56
CA ALA A 77 -2.94 -5.49 -12.48
C ALA A 77 -3.26 -4.00 -12.78
N PRO A 78 -4.38 -3.70 -13.46
CA PRO A 78 -4.77 -2.33 -13.75
C PRO A 78 -4.90 -1.49 -12.48
N SER A 79 -4.55 -0.20 -12.58
CA SER A 79 -4.61 0.73 -11.45
C SER A 79 -5.57 1.89 -11.70
N VAL A 80 -6.06 2.48 -10.61
CA VAL A 80 -6.82 3.73 -10.60
C VAL A 80 -6.00 4.82 -9.91
N ALA A 81 -5.89 5.98 -10.55
CA ALA A 81 -5.20 7.14 -9.99
C ALA A 81 -6.01 7.75 -8.83
N PRO A 82 -5.36 8.34 -7.81
CA PRO A 82 -6.04 8.97 -6.67
C PRO A 82 -7.17 9.95 -7.03
N ALA A 83 -6.92 10.87 -7.96
CA ALA A 83 -7.93 11.85 -8.38
C ALA A 83 -9.16 11.22 -9.04
N THR A 84 -8.95 10.15 -9.82
CA THR A 84 -10.05 9.38 -10.42
C THR A 84 -10.84 8.66 -9.35
N LEU A 85 -10.17 8.02 -8.39
CA LEU A 85 -10.83 7.33 -7.29
C LEU A 85 -11.65 8.31 -6.44
N GLN A 86 -11.10 9.48 -6.10
CA GLN A 86 -11.83 10.51 -5.35
C GLN A 86 -13.13 10.90 -6.06
N ARG A 87 -13.09 11.11 -7.38
CA ARG A 87 -14.28 11.39 -8.18
C ARG A 87 -15.29 10.24 -8.12
N TRP A 88 -14.84 9.00 -8.25
CA TRP A 88 -15.68 7.82 -8.16
C TRP A 88 -16.35 7.66 -6.79
N LEU A 89 -15.61 7.94 -5.71
CA LEU A 89 -16.16 7.92 -4.34
C LEU A 89 -17.24 8.98 -4.15
N ARG A 90 -17.06 10.19 -4.69
CA ARG A 90 -18.07 11.26 -4.65
C ARG A 90 -19.36 10.92 -5.42
N GLN A 91 -19.21 10.28 -6.59
CA GLN A 91 -20.37 9.92 -7.43
C GLN A 91 -21.02 8.58 -7.02
N GLY A 92 -20.32 7.75 -6.23
CA GLY A 92 -20.79 6.46 -5.75
C GLY A 92 -20.67 5.30 -6.74
N HIS A 93 -20.09 5.53 -7.91
CA HIS A 93 -19.91 4.54 -8.97
C HIS A 93 -18.67 4.85 -9.81
N ASP A 94 -18.25 3.95 -10.70
CA ASP A 94 -17.17 4.19 -11.66
C ASP A 94 -17.66 4.85 -12.96
N ASP A 95 -16.79 5.04 -13.95
CA ASP A 95 -17.17 5.69 -15.22
C ASP A 95 -18.20 4.89 -16.05
N ALA A 96 -18.37 3.60 -15.77
CA ALA A 96 -19.35 2.73 -16.41
C ALA A 96 -20.65 2.61 -15.60
N GLY A 97 -20.79 3.34 -14.48
CA GLY A 97 -21.97 3.27 -13.61
C GLY A 97 -21.97 2.08 -12.66
N ARG A 98 -20.86 1.35 -12.51
CA ARG A 98 -20.76 0.22 -11.58
C ARG A 98 -20.48 0.71 -10.18
N ARG A 99 -21.08 0.05 -9.19
CA ARG A 99 -20.79 0.27 -7.77
C ARG A 99 -19.29 0.13 -7.52
N VAL A 100 -18.69 1.06 -6.78
CA VAL A 100 -17.28 0.95 -6.38
C VAL A 100 -17.20 0.33 -4.98
N VAL A 101 -16.33 -0.66 -4.83
CA VAL A 101 -16.03 -1.27 -3.53
C VAL A 101 -14.55 -1.10 -3.23
N MET A 102 -14.25 -0.41 -2.14
CA MET A 102 -12.89 -0.34 -1.60
C MET A 102 -12.59 -1.64 -0.85
N LEU A 103 -11.51 -2.34 -1.20
CA LEU A 103 -11.07 -3.56 -0.53
C LEU A 103 -9.78 -3.31 0.25
N ASP A 104 -9.87 -3.34 1.58
CA ASP A 104 -8.72 -3.16 2.46
C ASP A 104 -7.93 -4.48 2.56
N THR A 105 -6.72 -4.50 2.00
CA THR A 105 -5.84 -5.69 2.02
C THR A 105 -4.89 -5.69 3.23
N ARG A 106 -5.15 -4.81 4.19
CA ARG A 106 -4.34 -4.68 5.41
C ARG A 106 -4.83 -5.59 6.53
N ASN A 107 -3.99 -5.75 7.55
CA ASN A 107 -4.36 -6.54 8.72
C ASN A 107 -5.31 -5.75 9.63
N GLU A 108 -6.03 -6.46 10.50
CA GLU A 108 -7.01 -5.90 11.45
C GLU A 108 -6.51 -4.67 12.22
N GLN A 109 -5.33 -4.79 12.83
CA GLN A 109 -4.69 -3.70 13.57
C GLN A 109 -4.49 -2.42 12.75
N GLU A 110 -4.30 -2.54 11.44
CA GLU A 110 -4.01 -1.38 10.58
C GLU A 110 -5.27 -0.62 10.20
N PHE A 111 -6.39 -1.31 9.94
CA PHE A 111 -7.64 -0.64 9.61
C PHE A 111 -8.39 -0.13 10.85
N GLU A 112 -8.10 -0.66 12.04
CA GLU A 112 -8.55 -0.07 13.32
C GLU A 112 -8.04 1.36 13.52
N HIS A 113 -6.89 1.73 12.94
CA HIS A 113 -6.39 3.11 12.96
C HIS A 113 -7.17 4.02 11.99
N GLY A 114 -7.77 3.44 10.95
CA GLY A 114 -8.50 4.16 9.92
C GLY A 114 -8.55 3.37 8.61
N THR A 115 -9.58 3.62 7.80
CA THR A 115 -9.80 3.00 6.49
C THR A 115 -10.74 3.86 5.64
N PHE A 116 -10.97 3.50 4.38
CA PHE A 116 -11.99 4.17 3.57
C PHE A 116 -13.40 3.87 4.10
N ALA A 117 -14.25 4.89 4.15
CA ALA A 117 -15.64 4.76 4.59
C ALA A 117 -16.36 3.69 3.76
N GLY A 118 -16.94 2.69 4.45
CA GLY A 118 -17.64 1.58 3.80
C GLY A 118 -16.74 0.59 3.05
N ALA A 119 -15.42 0.62 3.26
CA ALA A 119 -14.53 -0.39 2.70
C ALA A 119 -14.87 -1.79 3.22
N LEU A 120 -14.72 -2.78 2.34
CA LEU A 120 -14.69 -4.18 2.73
C LEU A 120 -13.38 -4.46 3.46
N THR A 121 -13.45 -4.58 4.77
CA THR A 121 -12.35 -4.99 5.64
C THR A 121 -12.47 -6.48 5.92
N LEU A 122 -11.36 -7.21 5.79
CA LEU A 122 -11.30 -8.64 6.04
C LEU A 122 -10.54 -8.90 7.35
N PRO A 123 -10.99 -9.81 8.23
CA PRO A 123 -10.37 -10.07 9.52
C PRO A 123 -9.10 -10.92 9.37
N ILE A 124 -8.09 -10.38 8.68
CA ILE A 124 -6.82 -11.05 8.43
C ILE A 124 -5.77 -10.60 9.45
N ALA A 125 -5.12 -11.58 10.09
CA ALA A 125 -3.96 -11.33 10.95
C ALA A 125 -2.67 -11.24 10.13
N ARG A 126 -2.64 -11.89 8.96
CA ARG A 126 -1.52 -11.86 8.02
C ARG A 126 -2.04 -11.70 6.60
N PHE A 127 -1.25 -11.03 5.76
CA PHE A 127 -1.56 -10.85 4.35
C PHE A 127 -1.75 -12.18 3.59
N THR A 128 -1.06 -13.25 4.02
CA THR A 128 -1.22 -14.61 3.46
C THR A 128 -2.61 -15.21 3.70
N ASP A 129 -3.40 -14.66 4.63
CA ASP A 129 -4.73 -15.14 4.98
C ASP A 129 -5.81 -14.51 4.08
N LEU A 130 -5.45 -13.50 3.27
CA LEU A 130 -6.35 -12.78 2.37
C LEU A 130 -7.20 -13.70 1.46
N PRO A 131 -6.65 -14.73 0.79
CA PRO A 131 -7.45 -15.56 -0.10
C PRO A 131 -8.63 -16.24 0.59
N ALA A 132 -8.37 -16.85 1.76
CA ALA A 132 -9.40 -17.53 2.52
C ALA A 132 -10.45 -16.55 3.08
N ALA A 133 -10.02 -15.34 3.47
CA ALA A 133 -10.91 -14.33 3.99
C ALA A 133 -11.79 -13.67 2.91
N LEU A 134 -11.30 -13.57 1.66
CA LEU A 134 -12.06 -12.97 0.55
C LEU A 134 -13.11 -13.92 -0.03
N GLU A 135 -12.87 -15.23 0.00
CA GLU A 135 -13.72 -16.23 -0.66
C GLU A 135 -15.23 -16.09 -0.37
N PRO A 136 -15.68 -15.89 0.90
CA PRO A 136 -17.11 -15.72 1.19
C PRO A 136 -17.74 -14.47 0.56
N HIS A 137 -16.93 -13.47 0.21
CA HIS A 137 -17.34 -12.20 -0.37
C HIS A 137 -17.25 -12.20 -1.91
N ARG A 138 -16.71 -13.24 -2.53
CA ARG A 138 -16.41 -13.23 -3.96
C ARG A 138 -17.65 -12.99 -4.82
N ALA A 139 -18.77 -13.63 -4.47
CA ALA A 139 -20.02 -13.52 -5.22
C ALA A 139 -20.65 -12.11 -5.13
N GLU A 140 -20.59 -11.46 -3.97
CA GLU A 140 -21.15 -10.10 -3.77
C GLU A 140 -20.31 -8.99 -4.42
N LEU A 141 -19.09 -9.32 -4.84
CA LEU A 141 -18.20 -8.40 -5.52
C LEU A 141 -18.34 -8.45 -7.05
N ALA A 142 -19.03 -9.45 -7.61
CA ALA A 142 -19.04 -9.69 -9.06
C ALA A 142 -19.62 -8.53 -9.88
N ASP A 143 -20.57 -7.77 -9.33
CA ASP A 143 -21.21 -6.63 -9.99
C ASP A 143 -20.45 -5.31 -9.82
N ALA A 144 -19.52 -5.25 -8.86
CA ALA A 144 -18.79 -4.04 -8.49
C ALA A 144 -17.47 -3.86 -9.26
N THR A 145 -16.96 -2.63 -9.27
CA THR A 145 -15.55 -2.34 -9.53
C THR A 145 -14.81 -2.34 -8.20
N VAL A 146 -13.94 -3.33 -8.00
CA VAL A 146 -13.23 -3.54 -6.74
C VAL A 146 -11.88 -2.84 -6.80
N VAL A 147 -11.67 -1.88 -5.91
CA VAL A 147 -10.41 -1.13 -5.80
C VAL A 147 -9.69 -1.59 -4.54
N SER A 148 -8.67 -2.42 -4.72
CA SER A 148 -7.81 -2.87 -3.62
C SER A 148 -6.84 -1.77 -3.20
N PHE A 149 -6.60 -1.66 -1.89
CA PHE A 149 -5.65 -0.71 -1.34
C PHE A 149 -4.91 -1.27 -0.12
N CYS A 150 -3.77 -0.64 0.17
CA CYS A 150 -3.00 -0.79 1.40
C CYS A 150 -2.21 0.50 1.65
N THR A 151 -1.36 0.55 2.68
CA THR A 151 -0.56 1.74 3.05
C THR A 151 0.18 2.36 1.86
N GLY A 152 1.00 1.58 1.16
CA GLY A 152 1.91 2.07 0.12
C GLY A 152 1.77 1.45 -1.27
N GLY A 153 0.87 0.49 -1.45
CA GLY A 153 0.59 -0.20 -2.72
C GLY A 153 1.19 -1.61 -2.86
N ILE A 154 2.28 -1.93 -2.16
CA ILE A 154 3.04 -3.18 -2.40
C ILE A 154 2.24 -4.48 -2.22
N ARG A 155 1.26 -4.51 -1.29
CA ARG A 155 0.35 -5.66 -1.14
C ARG A 155 -0.60 -5.78 -2.33
N CYS A 156 -1.07 -4.65 -2.87
CA CYS A 156 -2.00 -4.62 -4.00
C CYS A 156 -1.34 -5.12 -5.29
N GLU A 157 -0.03 -4.91 -5.45
CA GLU A 157 0.72 -5.48 -6.59
C GLU A 157 0.65 -7.02 -6.64
N LYS A 158 0.47 -7.68 -5.49
CA LYS A 158 0.25 -9.14 -5.41
C LYS A 158 -1.23 -9.50 -5.33
N ALA A 159 -2.00 -8.82 -4.49
CA ALA A 159 -3.40 -9.13 -4.25
C ALA A 159 -4.29 -8.90 -5.47
N ALA A 160 -4.15 -7.74 -6.13
CA ALA A 160 -4.91 -7.44 -7.34
C ALA A 160 -4.55 -8.39 -8.47
N LEU A 161 -3.26 -8.72 -8.60
CA LEU A 161 -2.80 -9.68 -9.58
C LEU A 161 -3.39 -11.07 -9.35
N TRP A 162 -3.28 -11.57 -8.12
CA TRP A 162 -3.88 -12.85 -7.73
C TRP A 162 -5.38 -12.90 -7.96
N MET A 163 -6.14 -11.91 -7.49
CA MET A 163 -7.60 -11.88 -7.67
C MET A 163 -7.98 -11.94 -9.15
N ARG A 164 -7.25 -11.25 -10.03
CA ARG A 164 -7.49 -11.31 -11.47
C ARG A 164 -7.16 -12.68 -12.05
N ASN A 165 -6.02 -13.26 -11.71
CA ASN A 165 -5.63 -14.61 -12.15
C ASN A 165 -6.59 -15.69 -11.64
N ASP A 166 -7.22 -15.45 -10.49
CA ASP A 166 -8.26 -16.28 -9.91
C ASP A 166 -9.65 -16.06 -10.57
N GLY A 167 -9.80 -15.06 -11.46
CA GLY A 167 -11.00 -14.81 -12.25
C GLY A 167 -11.85 -13.60 -11.82
N MET A 168 -11.31 -12.67 -11.03
CA MET A 168 -11.95 -11.39 -10.73
C MET A 168 -11.45 -10.28 -11.68
N ASP A 169 -11.98 -10.26 -12.91
CA ASP A 169 -11.57 -9.28 -13.93
C ASP A 169 -11.95 -7.82 -13.63
N ASN A 170 -12.75 -7.61 -12.60
CA ASN A 170 -13.27 -6.34 -12.11
C ASN A 170 -12.39 -5.67 -11.03
N VAL A 171 -11.18 -6.18 -10.80
CA VAL A 171 -10.26 -5.67 -9.79
C VAL A 171 -9.28 -4.66 -10.37
N LEU A 172 -9.15 -3.54 -9.66
CA LEU A 172 -8.16 -2.48 -9.80
C LEU A 172 -7.34 -2.36 -8.51
N GLN A 173 -6.17 -1.74 -8.59
CA GLN A 173 -5.42 -1.29 -7.41
C GLN A 173 -5.34 0.24 -7.35
N LEU A 174 -5.41 0.80 -6.14
CA LEU A 174 -5.16 2.21 -5.92
C LEU A 174 -3.68 2.53 -6.13
N GLU A 175 -3.36 3.35 -7.14
CA GLU A 175 -2.00 3.79 -7.39
C GLU A 175 -1.46 4.56 -6.18
N GLY A 176 -0.28 4.17 -5.70
CA GLY A 176 0.32 4.79 -4.53
C GLY A 176 -0.29 4.38 -3.18
N GLY A 177 -1.35 3.56 -3.15
CA GLY A 177 -2.03 3.18 -1.91
C GLY A 177 -2.57 4.39 -1.12
N ILE A 178 -2.82 4.22 0.17
CA ILE A 178 -3.40 5.25 1.04
C ILE A 178 -2.50 6.50 1.09
N LEU A 179 -1.18 6.33 1.24
CA LEU A 179 -0.27 7.47 1.35
C LEU A 179 -0.19 8.28 0.04
N GLY A 180 -0.25 7.62 -1.12
CA GLY A 180 -0.34 8.32 -2.41
C GLY A 180 -1.68 9.04 -2.57
N TYR A 181 -2.76 8.45 -2.08
CA TYR A 181 -4.07 9.10 -2.06
C TYR A 181 -4.13 10.33 -1.15
N PHE A 182 -3.46 10.29 -0.01
CA PHE A 182 -3.31 11.46 0.87
C PHE A 182 -2.53 12.58 0.17
N GLU A 183 -1.40 12.25 -0.44
CA GLU A 183 -0.54 13.20 -1.15
C GLU A 183 -1.24 13.87 -2.34
N GLU A 184 -1.97 13.10 -3.14
CA GLU A 184 -2.53 13.58 -4.42
C GLU A 184 -4.00 14.04 -4.33
N ALA A 185 -4.78 13.47 -3.40
CA ALA A 185 -6.23 13.69 -3.31
C ALA A 185 -6.73 14.15 -1.93
N GLY A 186 -5.85 14.28 -0.93
CA GLY A 186 -6.16 14.89 0.36
C GLY A 186 -6.99 14.04 1.32
N GLY A 187 -7.15 12.73 1.06
CA GLY A 187 -7.76 11.78 2.00
C GLY A 187 -9.29 11.82 2.13
N GLU A 188 -10.00 12.43 1.20
CA GLU A 188 -11.48 12.42 1.21
C GLU A 188 -12.04 10.99 1.19
N GLY A 189 -13.04 10.73 2.02
CA GLY A 189 -13.64 9.39 2.16
C GLY A 189 -12.78 8.42 2.98
N TYR A 190 -11.65 8.85 3.55
CA TYR A 190 -10.85 8.08 4.49
C TYR A 190 -11.13 8.55 5.93
N ASP A 191 -11.48 7.62 6.80
CA ASP A 191 -11.74 7.88 8.22
C ASP A 191 -10.51 7.48 9.06
N GLY A 192 -10.06 8.36 9.95
CA GLY A 192 -8.96 8.09 10.88
C GLY A 192 -7.56 8.38 10.30
N ARG A 193 -6.58 7.53 10.65
CA ARG A 193 -5.16 7.64 10.27
C ARG A 193 -4.67 6.38 9.55
N CYS A 194 -3.65 6.51 8.73
CA CYS A 194 -3.01 5.39 8.04
C CYS A 194 -1.85 4.84 8.87
N PHE A 195 -1.99 3.61 9.36
CA PHE A 195 -0.93 2.92 10.10
C PHE A 195 0.37 2.79 9.27
N VAL A 196 1.51 3.05 9.92
CA VAL A 196 2.85 2.91 9.35
C VAL A 196 3.74 2.04 10.23
N PHE A 197 4.65 1.29 9.59
CA PHE A 197 5.47 0.26 10.25
C PHE A 197 6.74 0.84 10.89
N ASP A 198 6.59 1.92 11.66
CA ASP A 198 7.67 2.61 12.35
C ASP A 198 7.16 3.36 13.60
N GLU A 199 8.05 4.02 14.34
CA GLU A 199 7.71 4.63 15.64
C GLU A 199 6.71 5.80 15.55
N ARG A 200 6.34 6.26 14.34
CA ARG A 200 5.29 7.28 14.15
C ARG A 200 3.89 6.74 14.34
N VAL A 201 3.72 5.41 14.35
CA VAL A 201 2.47 4.66 14.50
C VAL A 201 1.49 4.83 13.33
N ALA A 202 1.07 6.05 13.03
CA ALA A 202 0.14 6.34 11.94
C ALA A 202 0.31 7.77 11.39
N LEU A 203 -0.07 8.01 10.14
CA LEU A 203 -0.09 9.32 9.50
C LEU A 203 -1.53 9.76 9.23
N ASP A 204 -1.84 11.05 9.40
CA ASP A 204 -3.13 11.62 8.96
C ASP A 204 -3.13 11.96 7.44
N PRO A 205 -4.27 12.40 6.88
CA PRO A 205 -4.35 12.81 5.48
C PRO A 205 -3.39 13.93 5.05
N GLN A 206 -2.83 14.69 5.99
CA GLN A 206 -1.79 15.71 5.73
C GLN A 206 -0.38 15.14 5.89
N LEU A 207 -0.26 13.81 5.95
CA LEU A 207 0.96 13.04 6.18
C LEU A 207 1.67 13.41 7.50
N GLN A 208 0.94 13.97 8.48
CA GLN A 208 1.51 14.29 9.78
C GLN A 208 1.46 13.07 10.70
N PRO A 209 2.59 12.75 11.36
CA PRO A 209 2.66 11.61 12.27
C PRO A 209 1.81 11.78 13.53
N LEU A 210 1.24 10.67 13.99
CA LEU A 210 0.53 10.58 15.27
C LEU A 210 1.52 10.74 16.44
N VAL A 211 2.70 10.14 16.31
CA VAL A 211 3.79 10.26 17.28
C VAL A 211 4.97 10.97 16.61
N ASP A 212 5.26 12.18 17.08
CA ASP A 212 6.38 13.00 16.57
C ASP A 212 7.22 13.66 17.67
N THR A 213 6.99 13.25 18.92
CA THR A 213 7.68 13.80 20.09
C THR A 213 8.46 12.68 20.77
N GLY A 214 9.76 12.56 20.42
CA GLY A 214 10.71 11.61 20.98
C GLY A 214 12.14 12.12 20.84
N VAL A 215 13.00 11.79 21.81
CA VAL A 215 14.31 12.42 22.12
C VAL A 215 15.09 12.87 20.87
N PRO A 216 15.52 14.15 20.79
CA PRO A 216 16.34 14.63 19.68
C PRO A 216 17.56 13.73 19.47
N ALA A 217 17.87 13.50 18.19
CA ALA A 217 18.95 12.63 17.73
C ALA A 217 20.33 12.97 18.32
#